data_AF-A0A2V6MT91-F1
#
_entry.id   AF-A0A2V6MT91-F1
#
_cell.length_a   1.000
_cell.length_b   1.000
_cell.length_c   1.000
_cell.angle_alpha   90.00
_cell.angle_beta   90.00
_cell.angle_gamma   90.00
#
_symmetry.space_group_name_H-M   'P 1'
#
loop_
_entity.id
_entity.type
_entity.pdbx_description
1 polymer ?
#
loop_
_entity_poly.entity_id
_entity_poly.type
_entity_poly.pdbx_seq_one_letter_code
_entity_poly.pdbx_strand_id
1 'polypeptide(L)' 'MDGPSLERAAARGDVNAEAELGFRYLTGCKGFNCDYDKAAQLFPRAADAGNSKAQFYLASMFKEGRGAQV' A
#
# COMPACT_ATOMS: atom_id res chain seq x y z
N MET A 1 13.32 -1.74 -12.61
CA MET A 1 14.30 -2.01 -11.53
C MET A 1 13.87 -1.18 -10.32
N ASP A 2 12.76 -1.55 -9.66
CA ASP A 2 11.98 -0.51 -8.95
C ASP A 2 11.81 -0.76 -7.43
N GLY A 3 12.32 -1.87 -6.90
CA GLY A 3 12.17 -2.24 -5.48
C GLY A 3 12.75 -1.23 -4.48
N PRO A 4 14.06 -0.88 -4.54
CA PRO A 4 14.68 -0.02 -3.53
C PRO A 4 14.41 1.48 -3.73
N SER A 5 13.85 1.86 -4.88
CA SER A 5 13.46 3.24 -5.19
C SER A 5 12.07 3.55 -4.62
N LEU A 6 11.17 2.55 -4.61
CA LEU A 6 9.80 2.72 -4.14
C LEU A 6 9.74 2.95 -2.63
N GLU A 7 10.47 2.15 -1.84
CA GLU A 7 10.55 2.32 -0.38
C GLU A 7 11.13 3.69 0.00
N ARG A 8 12.15 4.15 -0.73
CA ARG A 8 12.74 5.48 -0.53
C ARG A 8 11.80 6.61 -0.94
N ALA A 9 11.02 6.44 -2.00
CA ALA A 9 10.04 7.44 -2.43
C ALA A 9 8.87 7.49 -1.44
N ALA A 10 8.36 6.34 -1.00
CA ALA A 10 7.34 6.27 0.05
C ALA A 10 7.85 6.89 1.37
N ALA A 11 9.09 6.64 1.76
CA ALA A 11 9.72 7.27 2.92
C ALA A 11 9.90 8.79 2.80
N ARG A 12 9.91 9.33 1.57
CA ARG A 12 9.93 10.78 1.31
C ARG A 12 8.53 11.41 1.26
N GLY A 13 7.47 10.62 1.50
CA GLY A 13 6.08 11.08 1.42
C GLY A 13 5.54 11.14 -0.01
N ASP A 14 6.14 10.40 -0.95
CA ASP A 14 5.56 10.27 -2.28
C ASP A 14 4.32 9.39 -2.21
N VAL A 15 3.17 10.04 -2.32
CA VAL A 15 1.83 9.47 -2.24
C VAL A 15 1.62 8.33 -3.25
N ASN A 16 2.19 8.45 -4.46
CA ASN A 16 2.08 7.41 -5.48
C ASN A 16 2.95 6.20 -5.12
N ALA A 17 4.13 6.44 -4.56
CA ALA A 17 5.01 5.39 -4.10
C ALA A 17 4.43 4.66 -2.87
N GLU A 18 3.80 5.37 -1.93
CA GLU A 18 3.10 4.76 -0.79
C GLU A 18 1.96 3.84 -1.26
N ALA A 19 1.14 4.32 -2.21
CA ALA A 19 0.06 3.53 -2.79
C ALA A 19 0.58 2.30 -3.54
N GLU A 20 1.66 2.45 -4.32
CA GLU A 20 2.25 1.32 -5.04
C GLU A 20 2.92 0.34 -4.08
N LEU A 21 3.60 0.81 -3.02
CA LEU A 21 4.24 -0.04 -2.03
C LEU A 21 3.19 -0.85 -1.24
N GLY A 22 2.09 -0.21 -0.85
CA GLY A 22 0.94 -0.89 -0.25
C GLY A 22 0.37 -1.97 -1.17
N PHE A 23 0.27 -1.68 -2.48
CA PHE A 23 -0.15 -2.69 -3.46
C PHE A 23 0.84 -3.84 -3.59
N ARG A 24 2.16 -3.60 -3.54
CA ARG A 24 3.17 -4.68 -3.54
C ARG A 24 3.02 -5.59 -2.33
N TYR A 25 2.79 -5.03 -1.15
CA TYR A 25 2.51 -5.80 0.07
C TYR A 25 1.16 -6.52 0.02
N LEU A 26 0.15 -5.96 -0.65
CA LEU A 26 -1.16 -6.60 -0.83
C LEU A 26 -1.09 -7.84 -1.75
N THR A 27 -0.33 -7.73 -2.84
CA THR A 27 -0.24 -8.78 -3.89
C THR A 27 0.93 -9.75 -3.70
N GLY A 28 1.90 -9.42 -2.84
CA GLY A 28 3.08 -10.26 -2.60
C GLY A 28 3.94 -10.48 -3.84
N CYS A 29 4.17 -9.43 -4.64
CA CYS A 29 4.90 -9.54 -5.92
C CYS A 29 6.32 -8.98 -5.85
N LYS A 30 7.24 -9.56 -6.64
CA LYS A 30 8.67 -9.17 -6.77
C LYS A 30 9.47 -9.25 -5.44
N GLY A 31 9.34 -10.34 -4.69
CA GLY A 31 10.12 -10.56 -3.46
C GLY A 31 9.58 -9.86 -2.22
N PHE A 32 8.42 -9.22 -2.34
CA PHE A 32 7.62 -8.78 -1.20
C PHE A 32 6.73 -9.94 -0.75
N ASN A 33 6.71 -10.21 0.55
CA ASN A 33 5.72 -11.11 1.13
C ASN A 33 4.36 -10.39 1.22
N CYS A 34 3.29 -11.16 1.15
CA CYS A 34 1.95 -10.64 1.42
C CYS A 34 1.89 -10.15 2.87
N ASP A 35 1.90 -8.84 3.07
CA ASP A 35 1.80 -8.18 4.38
C ASP A 35 0.60 -7.23 4.35
N TYR A 36 -0.58 -7.77 4.61
CA TYR A 36 -1.82 -6.99 4.63
C TYR A 36 -1.78 -5.88 5.70
N ASP A 37 -1.07 -6.09 6.81
CA ASP A 37 -0.92 -5.10 7.87
C ASP A 37 -0.15 -3.87 7.38
N LYS A 38 0.99 -4.07 6.71
CA LYS A 38 1.76 -2.97 6.10
C LYS A 38 0.98 -2.26 5.00
N ALA A 39 0.27 -3.02 4.17
CA ALA A 39 -0.59 -2.44 3.15
C ALA A 39 -1.68 -1.55 3.80
N ALA A 40 -2.29 -2.01 4.90
CA ALA A 40 -3.29 -1.28 5.66
C ALA A 40 -2.74 -0.04 6.39
N GLN A 41 -1.44 0.05 6.62
CA GLN A 41 -0.79 1.25 7.13
C GLN A 41 -0.41 2.27 6.04
N LEU A 42 -0.09 1.78 4.82
CA LEU A 42 0.35 2.63 3.70
C LEU A 42 -0.81 3.26 2.93
N PHE A 43 -1.89 2.51 2.68
CA PHE A 43 -3.02 3.04 1.91
C PHE A 43 -3.78 4.19 2.60
N PRO A 44 -3.99 4.23 3.92
CA PRO A 44 -4.66 5.36 4.57
C PRO A 44 -3.90 6.67 4.38
N ARG A 45 -2.57 6.65 4.47
CA ARG A 45 -1.72 7.84 4.25
C ARG A 45 -1.86 8.37 2.83
N ALA A 46 -1.74 7.47 1.85
CA ALA A 46 -1.90 7.85 0.46
C ALA A 46 -3.35 8.28 0.14
N ALA A 47 -4.35 7.67 0.79
CA ALA A 47 -5.76 8.02 0.64
C ALA A 47 -6.09 9.40 1.23
N ASP A 48 -5.49 9.73 2.38
CA ASP A 48 -5.60 11.03 3.06
C ASP A 48 -5.00 12.15 2.19
N ALA A 49 -3.88 11.86 1.51
CA ALA A 49 -3.29 12.75 0.52
C ALA A 49 -4.06 12.84 -0.82
N GLY A 50 -5.25 12.22 -0.92
CA GLY A 50 -6.14 12.31 -2.08
C GLY A 50 -5.86 11.29 -3.19
N ASN A 51 -5.07 10.25 -2.94
CA ASN A 51 -4.79 9.24 -3.96
C ASN A 51 -5.98 8.30 -4.17
N SER A 52 -6.61 8.40 -5.34
CA SER A 52 -7.77 7.58 -5.69
C SER A 52 -7.46 6.08 -5.76
N LYS A 53 -6.24 5.68 -6.13
CA LYS A 53 -5.84 4.26 -6.14
C LYS A 53 -5.74 3.74 -4.71
N ALA A 54 -5.14 4.50 -3.80
CA ALA A 54 -5.03 4.11 -2.41
C ALA A 54 -6.41 3.98 -1.75
N GLN A 55 -7.33 4.92 -2.01
CA GLN A 55 -8.71 4.84 -1.54
C GLN A 55 -9.42 3.58 -2.07
N PHE A 56 -9.24 3.26 -3.36
CA PHE A 56 -9.81 2.06 -3.97
C PHE A 56 -9.26 0.76 -3.34
N TYR A 57 -7.95 0.67 -3.14
CA TYR A 57 -7.33 -0.51 -2.54
C TYR A 57 -7.66 -0.65 -1.05
N LEU A 58 -7.72 0.46 -0.32
CA LEU A 58 -8.18 0.47 1.07
C LEU A 58 -9.62 -0.06 1.18
N ALA A 59 -10.52 0.44 0.32
CA ALA A 59 -11.90 -0.03 0.26
C ALA A 59 -12.00 -1.53 -0.12
N SER A 60 -11.18 -1.99 -1.08
CA SER A 60 -11.12 -3.43 -1.41
C SER A 60 -10.62 -4.26 -0.24
N MET A 61 -9.58 -3.83 0.46
CA MET A 61 -9.06 -4.54 1.64
C MET A 61 -10.11 -4.66 2.75
N PHE A 62 -10.81 -3.58 3.07
CA PHE A 62 -11.92 -3.62 4.03
C PHE A 62 -13.05 -4.54 3.57
N LYS A 63 -13.42 -4.49 2.29
CA LYS A 63 -14.48 -5.35 1.73
C LYS A 63 -14.09 -6.83 1.75
N GLU A 64 -12.84 -7.16 1.47
CA GLU A 64 -12.31 -8.53 1.47
C GLU A 64 -11.95 -9.02 2.88
N GLY A 65 -12.00 -8.17 3.91
CA GLY A 65 -11.55 -8.50 5.27
C GLY A 65 -10.03 -8.72 5.37
N ARG A 66 -9.27 -8.25 4.38
CA ARG A 66 -7.81 -8.42 4.31
C ARG A 66 -7.14 -7.17 4.89
N GLY A 67 -6.41 -7.32 6.00
CA GLY A 67 -5.80 -6.19 6.72
C GLY A 67 -6.62 -5.67 7.89
N ALA A 68 -7.82 -6.22 8.10
CA ALA A 68 -8.56 -6.12 9.35
C ALA A 68 -8.36 -7.43 10.12
N GLN A 69 -7.17 -7.63 10.67
CA GLN A 69 -7.02 -8.67 11.70
C GLN A 69 -7.56 -8.08 12.99
N VAL A 70 -8.80 -8.47 13.31
CA VAL A 70 -9.46 -8.20 14.60
C VAL A 70 -8.69 -8.79 15.77
#